data_AF-A0A7C1E1B1-F1
#
_entry.id   AF-A0A7C1E1B1-F1
#
_cell.length_a   1.000
_cell.length_b   1.000
_cell.length_c   1.000
_cell.angle_alpha   90.00
_cell.angle_beta   90.00
_cell.angle_gamma   90.00
#
_symmetry.space_group_name_H-M   'P 1'
#
loop_
_entity.id
_entity.type
_entity.pdbx_description
1 polymer ?
#
loop_
_entity_poly.entity_id
_entity_poly.type
_entity_poly.pdbx_seq_one_letter_code
_entity_poly.pdbx_strand_id
1 'polypeptide(L)'
;MVRYLVIRISSMGDIILTTPVVRHLKQQVEGAEIHYLTKAAFVPLLVANPYIDRVHSFNGNMKECLKELREAGFDYVIDLHNNIRTARIKFALKRMDFTVRKLNLKKWLYVNLKLNLLPDRHMVDRYMDTIRTFISERDPLGLDYFIPGDEIIDPASMPEGFSEGFIAMAIGARHQTKKLPVESLIRICAGLEPPVVLLGDENDRPAGDAITAALPGKKIFNGCGKYSINGSASLVEQSALLITHDTGLMHMGAAFKKKIITIWGNTTPELGMYAYRPHPDSVHFGVKGLRCRPCSKLGYTRCPRRHFKCMVEQDLEGIIAAAGRMYRVTGE
;
A
#
# COMPACT_ATOMS: atom_id res chain seq x y z
N MET A 1 -27.21 -4.79 -18.18
CA MET A 1 -25.96 -5.15 -17.48
C MET A 1 -24.83 -4.42 -18.19
N VAL A 2 -24.04 -3.64 -17.47
CA VAL A 2 -22.95 -2.83 -18.05
C VAL A 2 -21.62 -3.39 -17.57
N ARG A 3 -20.70 -3.68 -18.49
CA ARG A 3 -19.38 -4.28 -18.19
C ARG A 3 -18.27 -3.26 -18.18
N TYR A 4 -17.58 -3.16 -17.05
CA TYR A 4 -16.43 -2.28 -16.85
C TYR A 4 -15.14 -3.09 -16.79
N LEU A 5 -14.13 -2.66 -17.54
CA LEU A 5 -12.75 -3.13 -17.35
C LEU A 5 -11.95 -2.07 -16.58
N VAL A 6 -11.64 -2.35 -15.32
CA VAL A 6 -10.73 -1.53 -14.50
C VAL A 6 -9.31 -2.02 -14.70
N ILE A 7 -8.38 -1.12 -15.06
CA ILE A 7 -6.99 -1.48 -15.36
C ILE A 7 -6.03 -0.85 -14.36
N ARG A 8 -5.34 -1.70 -13.58
CA ARG A 8 -4.16 -1.31 -12.79
C ARG A 8 -3.19 -2.48 -12.66
N ILE A 9 -2.17 -2.47 -13.51
CA ILE A 9 -1.20 -3.57 -13.66
C ILE A 9 -0.20 -3.68 -12.49
N SER A 10 0.15 -2.57 -11.84
CA SER A 10 1.12 -2.51 -10.73
C SER A 10 1.11 -1.12 -10.07
N SER A 11 1.69 -0.89 -8.91
CA SER A 11 2.20 -1.85 -7.92
C SER A 11 1.17 -2.08 -6.82
N MET A 12 1.42 -3.04 -5.92
CA MET A 12 0.53 -3.43 -4.81
C MET A 12 -0.18 -2.25 -4.12
N GLY A 13 0.56 -1.24 -3.65
CA GLY A 13 -0.05 -0.07 -3.00
C GLY A 13 -1.02 0.68 -3.90
N ASP A 14 -0.66 0.92 -5.16
CA ASP A 14 -1.55 1.58 -6.11
C ASP A 14 -2.81 0.78 -6.42
N ILE A 15 -2.74 -0.55 -6.37
CA ILE A 15 -3.89 -1.44 -6.59
C ILE A 15 -4.87 -1.30 -5.42
N ILE A 16 -4.39 -1.27 -4.18
CA ILE A 16 -5.26 -1.03 -3.02
C ILE A 16 -5.91 0.36 -3.11
N LEU A 17 -5.19 1.37 -3.61
CA LEU A 17 -5.72 2.71 -3.82
C LEU A 17 -6.84 2.79 -4.89
N THR A 18 -7.06 1.77 -5.71
CA THR A 18 -8.17 1.76 -6.68
C THR A 18 -9.47 1.19 -6.11
N THR A 19 -9.43 0.56 -4.92
CA THR A 19 -10.58 -0.13 -4.33
C THR A 19 -11.84 0.74 -4.21
N PRO A 20 -11.76 2.06 -3.92
CA PRO A 20 -12.95 2.90 -3.90
C PRO A 20 -13.63 3.02 -5.27
N VAL A 21 -12.84 3.00 -6.36
CA VAL A 21 -13.39 3.06 -7.74
C VAL A 21 -14.24 1.83 -8.01
N VAL A 22 -13.73 0.65 -7.66
CA VAL A 22 -14.44 -0.62 -7.86
C VAL A 22 -15.72 -0.64 -7.02
N ARG A 23 -15.62 -0.32 -5.72
CA ARG A 23 -16.79 -0.28 -4.83
C ARG A 23 -17.87 0.66 -5.35
N HIS A 24 -17.51 1.86 -5.79
CA HIS A 24 -18.49 2.86 -6.25
C HIS A 24 -19.18 2.46 -7.54
N LEU A 25 -18.43 1.92 -8.50
CA LEU A 25 -19.05 1.38 -9.71
C LEU A 25 -20.04 0.26 -9.35
N LYS A 26 -19.68 -0.64 -8.41
CA LYS A 26 -20.54 -1.77 -8.06
C LYS A 26 -21.81 -1.35 -7.32
N GLN A 27 -21.69 -0.36 -6.43
CA GLN A 27 -22.78 0.07 -5.56
C GLN A 27 -23.71 1.09 -6.21
N GLN A 28 -23.21 1.97 -7.09
CA GLN A 28 -23.98 3.09 -7.63
C GLN A 28 -24.44 2.89 -9.09
N VAL A 29 -23.90 1.90 -9.81
CA VAL A 29 -24.34 1.57 -11.17
C VAL A 29 -25.12 0.26 -11.14
N GLU A 30 -26.42 0.35 -11.40
CA GLU A 30 -27.31 -0.81 -11.42
C GLU A 30 -26.85 -1.85 -12.46
N GLY A 31 -26.70 -3.10 -12.02
CA GLY A 31 -26.28 -4.21 -12.88
C GLY A 31 -24.86 -4.05 -13.43
N ALA A 32 -23.97 -3.34 -12.73
CA ALA A 32 -22.55 -3.27 -13.08
C ALA A 32 -21.84 -4.60 -12.85
N GLU A 33 -21.14 -5.04 -13.89
CA GLU A 33 -20.22 -6.18 -13.87
C GLU A 33 -18.79 -5.61 -14.01
N ILE A 34 -17.95 -5.83 -13.01
CA ILE A 34 -16.63 -5.24 -12.89
C ILE A 34 -15.56 -6.30 -13.06
N HIS A 35 -14.79 -6.14 -14.12
CA HIS A 35 -13.60 -6.94 -14.35
C HIS A 35 -12.37 -6.10 -14.04
N TYR A 36 -11.35 -6.73 -13.46
CA TYR A 36 -10.12 -6.04 -13.06
C TYR A 36 -8.90 -6.67 -13.70
N LEU A 37 -8.10 -5.89 -14.42
CA LEU A 37 -6.84 -6.34 -15.01
C LEU A 37 -5.63 -5.93 -14.15
N THR A 38 -4.89 -6.92 -13.67
CA THR A 38 -3.64 -6.74 -12.92
C THR A 38 -2.57 -7.76 -13.35
N LYS A 39 -1.34 -7.68 -12.81
CA LYS A 39 -0.34 -8.75 -12.98
C LYS A 39 -0.67 -9.96 -12.10
N ALA A 40 -0.29 -11.16 -12.54
CA ALA A 40 -0.41 -12.41 -11.78
C ALA A 40 -0.03 -12.28 -10.30
N ALA A 41 1.14 -11.70 -10.04
CA ALA A 41 1.67 -11.51 -8.68
C ALA A 41 0.80 -10.64 -7.76
N PHE A 42 -0.18 -9.92 -8.30
CA PHE A 42 -1.10 -9.06 -7.54
C PHE A 42 -2.56 -9.52 -7.61
N VAL A 43 -2.85 -10.64 -8.27
CA VAL A 43 -4.20 -11.26 -8.25
C VAL A 43 -4.65 -11.56 -6.81
N PRO A 44 -3.82 -12.10 -5.91
CA PRO A 44 -4.23 -12.39 -4.53
C PRO A 44 -4.76 -11.18 -3.74
N LEU A 45 -4.44 -9.94 -4.16
CA LEU A 45 -4.93 -8.72 -3.51
C LEU A 45 -6.40 -8.40 -3.82
N LEU A 46 -6.98 -9.05 -4.84
CA LEU A 46 -8.26 -8.66 -5.44
C LEU A 46 -9.30 -9.78 -5.41
N VAL A 47 -8.87 -11.04 -5.30
CA VAL A 47 -9.76 -12.22 -5.42
C VAL A 47 -10.87 -12.27 -4.38
N ALA A 48 -10.62 -11.77 -3.16
CA ALA A 48 -11.62 -11.72 -2.10
C ALA A 48 -12.48 -10.43 -2.14
N ASN A 49 -12.25 -9.53 -3.09
CA ASN A 49 -13.01 -8.29 -3.17
C ASN A 49 -14.42 -8.55 -3.74
N PRO A 50 -15.50 -8.37 -2.96
CA PRO A 50 -16.86 -8.69 -3.38
C PRO A 50 -17.38 -7.76 -4.48
N TYR A 51 -16.69 -6.65 -4.73
CA TYR A 51 -17.06 -5.70 -5.78
C TYR A 51 -16.47 -6.05 -7.15
N ILE A 52 -15.61 -7.07 -7.24
CA ILE A 52 -14.98 -7.52 -8.49
C ILE A 52 -15.59 -8.86 -8.90
N ASP A 53 -16.23 -8.88 -10.07
CA ASP A 53 -16.83 -10.10 -10.61
C ASP A 53 -15.78 -11.03 -11.25
N ARG A 54 -14.72 -10.45 -11.85
CA ARG A 54 -13.64 -11.23 -12.45
C ARG A 54 -12.29 -10.51 -12.42
N VAL A 55 -11.23 -11.23 -12.03
CA VAL A 55 -9.85 -10.74 -12.12
C VAL A 55 -9.16 -11.36 -13.32
N HIS A 56 -8.62 -10.54 -14.21
CA HIS A 56 -7.78 -10.93 -15.33
C HIS A 56 -6.30 -10.78 -14.98
N SER A 57 -5.51 -11.81 -15.29
CA SER A 57 -4.07 -11.83 -15.02
C SER A 57 -3.24 -11.51 -16.27
N PHE A 58 -2.41 -10.47 -16.18
CA PHE A 58 -1.42 -10.15 -17.19
C PHE A 58 -0.09 -10.83 -16.91
N ASN A 59 0.23 -11.87 -17.69
CA ASN A 59 1.44 -12.68 -17.58
C ASN A 59 2.60 -12.20 -18.47
N GLY A 60 2.45 -11.04 -19.13
CA GLY A 60 3.44 -10.51 -20.09
C GLY A 60 3.09 -10.77 -21.55
N ASN A 61 2.23 -11.76 -21.83
CA ASN A 61 1.75 -12.04 -23.18
C ASN A 61 0.57 -11.12 -23.56
N MET A 62 0.85 -10.09 -24.35
CA MET A 62 -0.16 -9.13 -24.78
C MET A 62 -1.19 -9.74 -25.74
N LYS A 63 -0.83 -10.71 -26.59
CA LYS A 63 -1.77 -11.29 -27.56
C LYS A 63 -2.86 -12.09 -26.86
N GLU A 64 -2.48 -12.95 -25.91
CA GLU A 64 -3.41 -13.74 -25.10
C GLU A 64 -4.30 -12.85 -24.24
N CYS A 65 -3.71 -11.86 -23.56
CA CYS A 65 -4.46 -10.90 -22.75
C CYS A 65 -5.52 -10.16 -23.60
N LEU A 66 -5.16 -9.70 -24.81
CA LEU A 66 -6.12 -9.04 -25.69
C LEU A 66 -7.21 -9.96 -26.22
N LYS A 67 -6.89 -11.25 -26.45
CA LYS A 67 -7.88 -12.24 -26.86
C LYS A 67 -8.93 -12.41 -25.77
N GLU A 68 -8.49 -12.68 -24.53
CA GLU A 68 -9.37 -12.86 -23.38
C GLU A 68 -10.23 -11.60 -23.11
N LEU A 69 -9.63 -10.41 -23.13
CA LEU A 69 -10.35 -9.16 -22.88
C LEU A 69 -11.36 -8.80 -23.98
N ARG A 70 -11.14 -9.24 -25.22
CA ARG A 70 -12.11 -9.04 -26.31
C ARG A 70 -13.31 -9.97 -26.17
N GLU A 71 -13.05 -11.23 -25.82
CA GLU A 71 -14.09 -12.24 -25.59
C GLU A 71 -14.99 -11.86 -24.40
N ALA A 72 -14.45 -11.17 -23.38
CA ALA A 72 -15.22 -10.68 -22.24
C ALA A 72 -16.21 -9.55 -22.57
N GLY A 73 -16.05 -8.82 -23.69
CA GLY A 73 -17.05 -7.88 -24.21
C GLY A 73 -17.37 -6.67 -23.31
N PHE A 74 -16.41 -5.78 -23.07
CA PHE A 74 -16.59 -4.59 -22.22
C PHE A 74 -17.30 -3.41 -22.91
N ASP A 75 -18.06 -2.63 -22.15
CA ASP A 75 -18.66 -1.37 -22.58
C ASP A 75 -17.71 -0.19 -22.33
N TYR A 76 -17.11 -0.15 -21.13
CA TYR A 76 -16.25 0.94 -20.68
C TYR A 76 -14.91 0.42 -20.15
N VAL A 77 -13.85 1.22 -20.34
CA VAL A 77 -12.52 0.95 -19.78
C VAL A 77 -12.13 2.06 -18.81
N ILE A 78 -11.82 1.69 -17.57
CA ILE A 78 -11.34 2.61 -16.53
C ILE A 78 -9.83 2.40 -16.37
N ASP A 79 -9.01 3.23 -17.02
CA ASP A 79 -7.55 3.12 -17.00
C ASP A 79 -6.95 3.94 -15.85
N LEU A 80 -6.74 3.26 -14.72
CA LEU A 80 -6.12 3.81 -13.52
C LEU A 80 -4.59 3.69 -13.54
N HIS A 81 -3.98 3.25 -14.64
CA HIS A 81 -2.54 3.05 -14.76
C HIS A 81 -1.88 4.03 -15.76
N ASN A 82 -2.56 4.31 -16.86
CA ASN A 82 -2.19 5.27 -17.90
C ASN A 82 -0.73 5.11 -18.38
N ASN A 83 -0.34 3.96 -18.93
CA ASN A 83 0.99 3.77 -19.50
C ASN A 83 0.92 3.22 -20.93
N ILE A 84 2.08 3.01 -21.58
CA ILE A 84 2.14 2.47 -22.94
C ILE A 84 1.44 1.11 -23.06
N ARG A 85 1.52 0.25 -22.03
CA ARG A 85 0.87 -1.07 -22.04
C ARG A 85 -0.65 -0.93 -22.00
N THR A 86 -1.19 -0.08 -21.12
CA THR A 86 -2.63 0.14 -21.06
C THR A 86 -3.15 0.89 -22.28
N ALA A 87 -2.38 1.82 -22.84
CA ALA A 87 -2.70 2.47 -24.11
C ALA A 87 -2.85 1.45 -25.26
N ARG A 88 -1.96 0.44 -25.34
CA ARG A 88 -2.10 -0.67 -26.31
C ARG A 88 -3.37 -1.49 -26.08
N ILE A 89 -3.73 -1.76 -24.83
CA ILE A 89 -4.97 -2.48 -24.49
C ILE A 89 -6.19 -1.68 -24.96
N LYS A 90 -6.28 -0.40 -24.59
CA LYS A 90 -7.37 0.48 -24.98
C LYS A 90 -7.52 0.60 -26.50
N PHE A 91 -6.41 0.84 -27.20
CA PHE A 91 -6.41 0.92 -28.67
C PHE A 91 -6.91 -0.38 -29.33
N ALA A 92 -6.55 -1.53 -28.75
CA ALA A 92 -6.95 -2.84 -29.25
C ALA A 92 -8.41 -3.21 -28.94
N LEU A 93 -8.97 -2.71 -27.82
CA LEU A 93 -10.36 -2.93 -27.41
C LEU A 93 -11.34 -1.98 -28.09
N LYS A 94 -10.91 -0.77 -28.47
CA LYS A 94 -11.75 0.26 -29.13
C LYS A 94 -13.06 0.56 -28.37
N ARG A 95 -12.96 0.68 -27.05
CA ARG A 95 -14.07 1.04 -26.16
C ARG A 95 -13.88 2.43 -25.60
N MET A 96 -14.97 3.05 -25.15
CA MET A 96 -14.91 4.35 -24.46
C MET A 96 -14.10 4.19 -23.17
N ASP A 97 -13.12 5.09 -22.97
CA ASP A 97 -12.19 4.98 -21.85
C ASP A 97 -12.11 6.23 -20.99
N PHE A 98 -11.91 6.01 -19.69
CA PHE A 98 -11.75 7.03 -18.68
C PHE A 98 -10.40 6.82 -18.01
N THR A 99 -9.45 7.71 -18.31
CA THR A 99 -8.04 7.53 -17.95
C THR A 99 -7.58 8.53 -16.89
N VAL A 100 -6.89 8.05 -15.85
CA VAL A 100 -6.38 8.90 -14.77
C VAL A 100 -5.32 9.91 -15.23
N ARG A 101 -5.38 11.13 -14.70
CA ARG A 101 -4.36 12.17 -14.93
C ARG A 101 -3.19 12.03 -13.94
N LYS A 102 -2.05 11.52 -14.40
CA LYS A 102 -0.88 11.21 -13.54
C LYS A 102 -0.07 12.43 -13.08
N LEU A 103 -0.16 13.56 -13.78
CA LEU A 103 0.62 14.77 -13.52
C LEU A 103 2.14 14.52 -13.51
N ASN A 104 2.63 13.69 -14.43
CA ASN A 104 4.04 13.26 -14.47
C ASN A 104 5.03 14.43 -14.53
N LEU A 105 4.71 15.48 -15.29
CA LEU A 105 5.54 16.68 -15.39
C LEU A 105 5.67 17.40 -14.04
N LYS A 106 4.54 17.64 -13.34
CA LYS A 106 4.54 18.24 -12.00
C LYS A 106 5.32 17.39 -10.99
N LYS A 107 5.15 16.07 -11.02
CA LYS A 107 5.96 15.13 -10.20
C LYS A 107 7.45 15.22 -10.53
N TRP A 108 7.79 15.35 -11.82
CA TRP A 108 9.18 15.51 -12.27
C TRP A 108 9.78 16.82 -11.78
N LEU A 109 9.06 17.94 -11.89
CA LEU A 109 9.49 19.25 -11.37
C LEU A 109 9.73 19.20 -9.85
N TYR A 110 8.83 18.54 -9.11
CA TYR A 110 9.00 18.40 -7.67
C TYR A 110 10.23 17.55 -7.31
N VAL A 111 10.43 16.40 -7.96
CA VAL A 111 11.57 15.51 -7.65
C VAL A 111 12.91 16.11 -8.11
N ASN A 112 12.98 16.74 -9.28
CA ASN A 112 14.26 17.17 -9.86
C ASN A 112 14.60 18.62 -9.54
N LEU A 113 13.61 19.51 -9.53
CA LEU A 113 13.80 20.96 -9.31
C LEU A 113 13.32 21.43 -7.94
N LYS A 114 12.72 20.55 -7.12
CA LYS A 114 12.12 20.88 -5.81
C LYS A 114 10.99 21.91 -5.89
N LEU A 115 10.40 22.10 -7.07
CA LEU A 115 9.25 22.94 -7.30
C LEU A 115 7.97 22.12 -7.13
N ASN A 116 7.33 22.22 -5.97
CA ASN A 116 6.08 21.51 -5.71
C ASN A 116 4.88 22.25 -6.32
N LEU A 117 4.50 21.86 -7.53
CA LEU A 117 3.29 22.34 -8.23
C LEU A 117 2.14 21.33 -8.21
N LEU A 118 2.25 20.29 -7.38
CA LEU A 118 1.22 19.27 -7.23
C LEU A 118 0.01 19.86 -6.50
N PRO A 119 -1.22 19.51 -6.92
CA PRO A 119 -2.40 19.90 -6.17
C PRO A 119 -2.42 19.17 -4.82
N ASP A 120 -3.03 19.80 -3.82
CA ASP A 120 -3.35 19.15 -2.55
C ASP A 120 -4.54 18.20 -2.73
N ARG A 121 -4.32 17.11 -3.46
CA ARG A 121 -5.30 16.07 -3.74
C ARG A 121 -4.64 14.71 -3.73
N HIS A 122 -5.31 13.73 -3.12
CA HIS A 122 -4.81 12.38 -3.06
C HIS A 122 -4.87 11.68 -4.43
N MET A 123 -4.06 10.65 -4.66
CA MET A 123 -4.14 9.83 -5.89
C MET A 123 -5.51 9.14 -6.02
N VAL A 124 -6.10 8.72 -4.90
CA VAL A 124 -7.45 8.13 -4.85
C VAL A 124 -8.49 9.10 -5.40
N ASP A 125 -8.45 10.37 -4.99
CA ASP A 125 -9.40 11.36 -5.53
C ASP A 125 -9.28 11.49 -7.04
N ARG A 126 -8.06 11.37 -7.59
CA ARG A 126 -7.84 11.37 -9.05
C ARG A 126 -8.30 10.09 -9.73
N TYR A 127 -8.27 8.95 -9.04
CA TYR A 127 -8.90 7.73 -9.53
C TYR A 127 -10.42 7.87 -9.52
N MET A 128 -11.02 8.44 -8.48
CA MET A 128 -12.46 8.70 -8.43
C MET A 128 -12.90 9.67 -9.55
N ASP A 129 -12.06 10.63 -9.95
CA ASP A 129 -12.34 11.51 -11.08
C ASP A 129 -12.64 10.77 -12.39
N THR A 130 -12.13 9.53 -12.57
CA THR A 130 -12.36 8.75 -13.80
C THR A 130 -13.74 8.13 -13.85
N ILE A 131 -14.47 8.06 -12.73
CA ILE A 131 -15.81 7.45 -12.69
C ILE A 131 -16.93 8.43 -12.35
N ARG A 132 -16.62 9.74 -12.22
CA ARG A 132 -17.59 10.79 -11.85
C ARG A 132 -18.83 10.86 -12.75
N THR A 133 -18.74 10.41 -14.00
CA THR A 133 -19.88 10.38 -14.92
C THR A 133 -20.87 9.25 -14.63
N PHE A 134 -20.46 8.25 -13.85
CA PHE A 134 -21.25 7.05 -13.54
C PHE A 134 -21.84 7.08 -12.13
N ILE A 135 -21.40 8.00 -11.28
CA ILE A 135 -21.73 8.01 -9.85
C ILE A 135 -22.22 9.39 -9.43
N SER A 136 -23.11 9.44 -8.45
CA SER A 136 -23.69 10.67 -7.91
C SER A 136 -23.04 11.10 -6.59
N GLU A 137 -22.65 10.13 -5.76
CA GLU A 137 -22.18 10.39 -4.40
C GLU A 137 -20.66 10.22 -4.26
N ARG A 138 -20.06 11.04 -3.39
CA ARG A 138 -18.66 10.89 -3.01
C ARG A 138 -18.51 9.93 -1.85
N ASP A 139 -17.49 9.10 -1.92
CA ASP A 139 -17.14 8.15 -0.87
C ASP A 139 -16.76 8.81 0.46
N PRO A 140 -17.37 8.45 1.60
CA PRO A 140 -16.82 8.74 2.92
C PRO A 140 -15.84 7.65 3.42
N LEU A 141 -15.94 6.40 2.96
CA LEU A 141 -15.40 5.21 3.64
C LEU A 141 -13.88 5.03 3.49
N GLY A 142 -13.26 5.50 2.42
CA GLY A 142 -11.82 5.33 2.20
C GLY A 142 -11.51 4.02 1.46
N LEU A 143 -10.38 3.39 1.80
CA LEU A 143 -9.93 2.18 1.10
C LEU A 143 -10.64 0.92 1.62
N ASP A 144 -10.72 -0.11 0.77
CA ASP A 144 -11.21 -1.42 1.12
C ASP A 144 -10.09 -2.46 0.96
N TYR A 145 -10.07 -3.48 1.80
CA TYR A 145 -9.25 -4.67 1.61
C TYR A 145 -9.98 -5.87 2.21
N PHE A 146 -9.96 -6.99 1.50
CA PHE A 146 -10.66 -8.21 1.89
C PHE A 146 -9.66 -9.35 1.89
N ILE A 147 -9.58 -10.08 3.00
CA ILE A 147 -8.68 -11.22 3.17
C ILE A 147 -9.48 -12.49 2.85
N PRO A 148 -8.99 -13.37 1.98
CA PRO A 148 -9.58 -14.70 1.79
C PRO A 148 -9.65 -15.47 3.12
N GLY A 149 -10.77 -16.13 3.41
CA GLY A 149 -11.01 -16.75 4.71
C GLY A 149 -9.98 -17.82 5.11
N ASP A 150 -9.42 -18.52 4.13
CA ASP A 150 -8.36 -19.53 4.28
C ASP A 150 -6.95 -18.93 4.50
N GLU A 151 -6.79 -17.61 4.31
CA GLU A 151 -5.55 -16.87 4.55
C GLU A 151 -5.59 -16.00 5.82
N ILE A 152 -6.67 -16.07 6.61
CA ILE A 152 -6.76 -15.44 7.92
C ILE A 152 -5.84 -16.20 8.89
N ILE A 153 -4.94 -15.47 9.56
CA ILE A 153 -4.00 -16.04 10.52
C ILE A 153 -4.59 -15.97 11.91
N ASP A 154 -4.64 -17.10 12.62
CA ASP A 154 -4.98 -17.13 14.04
C ASP A 154 -3.77 -16.66 14.88
N PRO A 155 -3.87 -15.56 15.66
CA PRO A 155 -2.80 -15.12 16.54
C PRO A 155 -2.41 -16.15 17.60
N ALA A 156 -3.29 -17.08 17.96
CA ALA A 156 -2.97 -18.18 18.87
C ALA A 156 -1.95 -19.17 18.29
N SER A 157 -1.71 -19.13 16.97
CA SER A 157 -0.61 -19.87 16.33
C SER A 157 0.78 -19.26 16.58
N MET A 158 0.84 -18.02 17.07
CA MET A 158 2.08 -17.36 17.47
C MET A 158 2.47 -17.75 18.90
N PRO A 159 3.73 -17.52 19.33
CA PRO A 159 4.15 -17.76 20.70
C PRO A 159 3.27 -17.05 21.74
N GLU A 160 3.34 -17.49 22.99
CA GLU A 160 2.52 -16.96 24.08
C GLU A 160 2.67 -15.43 24.27
N GLY A 161 1.54 -14.76 24.49
CA GLY A 161 1.47 -13.32 24.74
C GLY A 161 1.27 -12.44 23.52
N PHE A 162 1.13 -12.99 22.31
CA PHE A 162 0.74 -12.23 21.11
C PHE A 162 -0.77 -12.17 20.89
N SER A 163 -1.53 -13.10 21.48
CA SER A 163 -3.00 -13.12 21.42
C SER A 163 -3.65 -11.95 22.18
N GLU A 164 -2.98 -11.42 23.20
CA GLU A 164 -3.45 -10.28 24.01
C GLU A 164 -3.29 -8.92 23.31
N GLY A 165 -2.57 -8.88 22.18
CA GLY A 165 -2.40 -7.69 21.36
C GLY A 165 -0.92 -7.40 21.05
N PHE A 166 -0.67 -6.91 19.85
CA PHE A 166 0.69 -6.67 19.35
C PHE A 166 0.74 -5.47 18.41
N ILE A 167 1.96 -4.98 18.20
CA ILE A 167 2.31 -4.02 17.16
C ILE A 167 2.76 -4.81 15.93
N ALA A 168 2.11 -4.59 14.78
CA ALA A 168 2.64 -5.07 13.51
C ALA A 168 3.69 -4.07 13.00
N MET A 169 4.90 -4.54 12.71
CA MET A 169 5.96 -3.72 12.13
C MET A 169 6.37 -4.24 10.76
N ALA A 170 5.92 -3.54 9.72
CA ALA A 170 6.26 -3.84 8.34
C ALA A 170 7.65 -3.28 7.99
N ILE A 171 8.68 -4.11 8.10
CA ILE A 171 10.07 -3.73 7.88
C ILE A 171 10.48 -3.81 6.40
N GLY A 172 9.71 -4.55 5.61
CA GLY A 172 9.94 -4.74 4.19
C GLY A 172 9.60 -3.54 3.31
N ALA A 173 10.21 -3.49 2.12
CA ALA A 173 9.89 -2.55 1.04
C ALA A 173 10.56 -2.98 -0.28
N ARG A 174 9.95 -2.64 -1.42
CA ARG A 174 10.54 -2.92 -2.74
C ARG A 174 11.88 -2.20 -2.99
N HIS A 175 12.07 -1.02 -2.39
CA HIS A 175 13.24 -0.18 -2.63
C HIS A 175 13.99 0.03 -1.32
N GLN A 176 15.30 -0.23 -1.33
CA GLN A 176 16.15 -0.08 -0.14
C GLN A 176 16.07 1.34 0.44
N THR A 177 15.93 2.36 -0.41
CA THR A 177 15.84 3.75 0.07
C THR A 177 14.55 4.08 0.83
N LYS A 178 13.62 3.12 0.90
CA LYS A 178 12.38 3.19 1.67
C LYS A 178 12.43 2.36 2.95
N LYS A 179 13.49 1.58 3.20
CA LYS A 179 13.66 0.81 4.44
C LYS A 179 14.52 1.59 5.43
N LEU A 180 14.14 1.58 6.70
CA LEU A 180 15.05 1.96 7.77
C LEU A 180 16.25 0.98 7.82
N PRO A 181 17.44 1.46 8.23
CA PRO A 181 18.54 0.58 8.61
C PRO A 181 18.12 -0.38 9.72
N VAL A 182 18.70 -1.58 9.73
CA VAL A 182 18.40 -2.61 10.73
C VAL A 182 18.68 -2.10 12.15
N GLU A 183 19.74 -1.31 12.32
CA GLU A 183 20.12 -0.71 13.59
C GLU A 183 19.04 0.26 14.11
N SER A 184 18.36 0.98 13.21
CA SER A 184 17.24 1.85 13.58
C SER A 184 16.02 1.04 13.99
N LEU A 185 15.74 -0.07 13.29
CA LEU A 185 14.65 -0.99 13.64
C LEU A 185 14.89 -1.67 15.00
N ILE A 186 16.13 -2.09 15.29
CA ILE A 186 16.52 -2.63 16.59
C ILE A 186 16.27 -1.59 17.69
N ARG A 187 16.68 -0.34 17.49
CA ARG A 187 16.45 0.74 18.47
C ARG A 187 14.96 0.99 18.73
N ILE A 188 14.15 1.03 17.67
CA ILE A 188 12.70 1.15 17.82
C ILE A 188 12.16 -0.03 18.63
N CYS A 189 12.45 -1.27 18.23
CA CYS A 189 11.96 -2.46 18.92
C CYS A 189 12.43 -2.54 20.38
N ALA A 190 13.65 -2.09 20.69
CA ALA A 190 14.18 -2.05 22.05
C ALA A 190 13.38 -1.10 22.96
N GLY A 191 12.93 0.05 22.43
CA GLY A 191 12.13 1.03 23.16
C GLY A 191 10.63 0.74 23.22
N LEU A 192 10.15 -0.28 22.50
CA LEU A 192 8.75 -0.72 22.58
C LEU A 192 8.58 -1.73 23.71
N GLU A 193 7.57 -1.51 24.55
CA GLU A 193 7.13 -2.47 25.57
C GLU A 193 6.17 -3.55 25.04
N PRO A 194 5.20 -3.23 24.15
CA PRO A 194 4.30 -4.25 23.60
C PRO A 194 5.00 -5.32 22.74
N PRO A 195 4.40 -6.51 22.59
CA PRO A 195 4.85 -7.51 21.62
C PRO A 195 4.90 -6.96 20.20
N VAL A 196 5.91 -7.35 19.43
CA VAL A 196 6.12 -6.88 18.05
C VAL A 196 6.15 -8.05 17.07
N VAL A 197 5.30 -7.99 16.04
CA VAL A 197 5.31 -8.92 14.91
C VAL A 197 5.96 -8.24 13.71
N LEU A 198 7.11 -8.76 13.28
CA LEU A 198 7.84 -8.24 12.11
C LEU A 198 7.24 -8.84 10.83
N LEU A 199 6.86 -7.99 9.89
CA LEU A 199 6.27 -8.37 8.61
C LEU A 199 7.14 -7.92 7.43
N GLY A 200 7.30 -8.80 6.45
CA GLY A 200 8.16 -8.61 5.29
C GLY A 200 8.18 -9.86 4.40
N ASP A 201 8.81 -9.76 3.24
CA ASP A 201 8.99 -10.92 2.36
C ASP A 201 10.24 -11.74 2.77
N GLU A 202 10.56 -12.80 2.04
CA GLU A 202 11.72 -13.65 2.32
C GLU A 202 13.05 -12.87 2.30
N ASN A 203 13.16 -11.79 1.51
CA ASN A 203 14.36 -10.96 1.47
C ASN A 203 14.52 -10.10 2.73
N ASP A 204 13.45 -9.92 3.51
CA ASP A 204 13.46 -9.17 4.77
C ASP A 204 13.75 -10.08 5.97
N ARG A 205 13.69 -11.41 5.80
CA ARG A 205 13.94 -12.38 6.87
C ARG A 205 15.29 -12.20 7.56
N PRO A 206 16.43 -11.98 6.86
CA PRO A 206 17.70 -11.73 7.54
C PRO A 206 17.70 -10.49 8.43
N ALA A 207 16.97 -9.43 8.05
CA ALA A 207 16.83 -8.24 8.88
C ALA A 207 15.97 -8.53 10.12
N GLY A 208 14.88 -9.29 9.95
CA GLY A 208 14.07 -9.75 11.07
C GLY A 208 14.83 -10.63 12.07
N ASP A 209 15.65 -11.56 11.57
CA ASP A 209 16.49 -12.44 12.40
C ASP A 209 17.58 -11.66 13.16
N ALA A 210 18.15 -10.63 12.53
CA ALA A 210 19.09 -9.73 13.21
C ALA A 210 18.42 -8.94 14.35
N ILE A 211 17.16 -8.52 14.18
CA ILE A 211 16.40 -7.81 15.22
C ILE A 211 16.10 -8.72 16.40
N THR A 212 15.62 -9.95 16.16
CA THR A 212 15.32 -10.90 17.23
C THR A 212 16.58 -11.34 17.97
N ALA A 213 17.69 -11.57 17.27
CA ALA A 213 18.97 -11.94 17.87
C ALA A 213 19.57 -10.81 18.74
N ALA A 214 19.36 -9.54 18.36
CA ALA A 214 19.85 -8.41 19.14
C ALA A 214 19.05 -8.15 20.43
N LEU A 215 17.84 -8.70 20.56
CA LEU A 215 16.89 -8.42 21.63
C LEU A 215 16.28 -9.69 22.25
N PRO A 216 17.09 -10.64 22.78
CA PRO A 216 16.61 -11.95 23.23
C PRO A 216 15.59 -11.91 24.38
N GLY A 217 15.52 -10.82 25.14
CA GLY A 217 14.55 -10.62 26.22
C GLY A 217 13.25 -9.91 25.82
N LYS A 218 13.10 -9.46 24.57
CA LYS A 218 11.89 -8.78 24.09
C LYS A 218 10.98 -9.78 23.35
N LYS A 219 9.66 -9.60 23.49
CA LYS A 219 8.66 -10.39 22.76
C LYS A 219 8.58 -9.93 21.30
N ILE A 220 9.46 -10.46 20.45
CA ILE A 220 9.51 -10.14 19.02
C ILE A 220 9.36 -11.42 18.21
N PHE A 221 8.36 -11.47 17.33
CA PHE A 221 8.16 -12.58 16.40
C PHE A 221 8.56 -12.17 14.99
N ASN A 222 9.56 -12.86 14.43
CA ASN A 222 9.91 -12.67 13.02
C ASN A 222 8.92 -13.43 12.12
N GLY A 223 7.99 -12.70 11.51
CA GLY A 223 7.04 -13.19 10.51
C GLY A 223 7.50 -13.01 9.06
N CYS A 224 8.69 -12.43 8.82
CA CYS A 224 9.17 -12.17 7.46
C CYS A 224 9.39 -13.48 6.70
N GLY A 225 8.81 -13.57 5.49
CA GLY A 225 8.85 -14.78 4.66
C GLY A 225 7.93 -15.92 5.11
N LYS A 226 7.28 -15.83 6.28
CA LYS A 226 6.41 -16.89 6.81
C LYS A 226 4.97 -16.83 6.28
N TYR A 227 4.51 -15.65 5.89
CA TYR A 227 3.12 -15.42 5.52
C TYR A 227 3.01 -14.95 4.08
N SER A 228 1.89 -15.29 3.44
CA SER A 228 1.47 -14.64 2.21
C SER A 228 1.20 -13.15 2.45
N ILE A 229 0.94 -12.41 1.38
CA ILE A 229 0.54 -11.01 1.52
C ILE A 229 -0.79 -10.86 2.27
N ASN A 230 -1.74 -11.78 2.06
CA ASN A 230 -3.01 -11.79 2.77
C ASN A 230 -2.85 -12.22 4.23
N GLY A 231 -1.97 -13.18 4.53
CA GLY A 231 -1.63 -13.52 5.91
C GLY A 231 -0.95 -12.36 6.65
N SER A 232 -0.07 -11.62 5.97
CA SER A 232 0.50 -10.38 6.53
C SER A 232 -0.59 -9.31 6.73
N ALA A 233 -1.53 -9.16 5.80
CA ALA A 233 -2.66 -8.26 5.94
C ALA A 233 -3.57 -8.64 7.12
N SER A 234 -3.79 -9.94 7.35
CA SER A 234 -4.54 -10.47 8.48
C SER A 234 -3.89 -10.11 9.81
N LEU A 235 -2.56 -10.22 9.92
CA LEU A 235 -1.84 -9.78 11.11
C LEU A 235 -1.90 -8.25 11.30
N VAL A 236 -1.89 -7.46 10.22
CA VAL A 236 -2.13 -6.02 10.30
C VAL A 236 -3.55 -5.71 10.78
N GLU A 237 -4.56 -6.39 10.26
CA GLU A 237 -5.97 -6.26 10.67
C GLU A 237 -6.18 -6.62 12.15
N GLN A 238 -5.37 -7.51 12.70
CA GLN A 238 -5.49 -7.93 14.10
C GLN A 238 -4.60 -7.12 15.06
N SER A 239 -3.60 -6.41 14.53
CA SER A 239 -2.73 -5.56 15.33
C SER A 239 -3.47 -4.37 15.95
N ALA A 240 -2.96 -3.89 17.09
CA ALA A 240 -3.41 -2.65 17.71
C ALA A 240 -2.84 -1.40 16.99
N LEU A 241 -1.66 -1.55 16.39
CA LEU A 241 -0.90 -0.49 15.74
C LEU A 241 -0.05 -1.06 14.61
N LEU A 242 -0.02 -0.38 13.48
CA LEU A 242 0.89 -0.64 12.38
C LEU A 242 2.03 0.39 12.35
N ILE A 243 3.28 -0.06 12.49
CA ILE A 243 4.47 0.72 12.16
C ILE A 243 4.96 0.26 10.78
N THR A 244 5.09 1.16 9.82
CA THR A 244 5.39 0.78 8.44
C THR A 244 6.17 1.84 7.68
N HIS A 245 6.88 1.43 6.63
CA HIS A 245 7.39 2.34 5.61
C HIS A 245 6.30 2.66 4.55
N ASP A 246 6.56 3.62 3.65
CA ASP A 246 5.74 3.88 2.45
C ASP A 246 5.74 2.65 1.49
N THR A 247 4.84 1.71 1.78
CA THR A 247 4.67 0.40 1.13
C THR A 247 3.20 -0.02 1.07
N GLY A 248 2.91 -1.20 0.48
CA GLY A 248 1.52 -1.65 0.32
C GLY A 248 0.80 -1.93 1.65
N LEU A 249 1.50 -2.45 2.67
CA LEU A 249 0.88 -2.73 3.99
C LEU A 249 0.37 -1.47 4.68
N MET A 250 0.97 -0.31 4.42
CA MET A 250 0.43 0.99 4.86
C MET A 250 -0.99 1.23 4.33
N HIS A 251 -1.23 0.92 3.05
CA HIS A 251 -2.55 1.09 2.46
C HIS A 251 -3.57 0.06 2.95
N MET A 252 -3.13 -1.18 3.22
CA MET A 252 -3.99 -2.20 3.85
C MET A 252 -4.38 -1.78 5.26
N GLY A 253 -3.42 -1.32 6.07
CA GLY A 253 -3.72 -0.76 7.40
C GLY A 253 -4.71 0.40 7.35
N ALA A 254 -4.64 1.25 6.30
CA ALA A 254 -5.59 2.34 6.11
C ALA A 254 -7.00 1.86 5.73
N ALA A 255 -7.09 0.76 4.97
CA ALA A 255 -8.36 0.10 4.66
C ALA A 255 -9.01 -0.48 5.93
N PHE A 256 -8.22 -1.14 6.78
CA PHE A 256 -8.68 -1.70 8.06
C PHE A 256 -8.86 -0.67 9.18
N LYS A 257 -8.74 0.64 8.87
CA LYS A 257 -8.81 1.73 9.87
C LYS A 257 -7.89 1.53 11.07
N LYS A 258 -6.72 0.94 10.82
CA LYS A 258 -5.69 0.80 11.86
C LYS A 258 -5.04 2.15 12.15
N LYS A 259 -4.59 2.30 13.38
CA LYS A 259 -3.64 3.36 13.74
C LYS A 259 -2.32 3.05 13.03
N ILE A 260 -1.75 4.03 12.33
CA ILE A 260 -0.55 3.83 11.52
C ILE A 260 0.51 4.87 11.90
N ILE A 261 1.73 4.40 12.10
CA ILE A 261 2.94 5.23 12.08
C ILE A 261 3.66 4.93 10.77
N THR A 262 3.65 5.90 9.86
CA THR A 262 4.34 5.75 8.56
C THR A 262 5.69 6.46 8.56
N ILE A 263 6.76 5.75 8.20
CA ILE A 263 8.12 6.31 8.09
C ILE A 263 8.47 6.56 6.63
N TRP A 264 8.76 7.82 6.31
CA TRP A 264 9.08 8.28 4.96
C TRP A 264 10.56 8.62 4.82
N GLY A 265 11.23 7.92 3.90
CA GLY A 265 12.60 8.22 3.53
C GLY A 265 12.68 9.12 2.31
N ASN A 266 13.00 8.51 1.18
CA ASN A 266 13.40 9.23 -0.02
C ASN A 266 12.22 9.77 -0.87
N THR A 267 11.01 9.26 -0.61
CA THR A 267 9.71 9.77 -1.09
C THR A 267 9.08 10.67 -0.01
N THR A 268 8.04 11.40 -0.39
CA THR A 268 7.30 12.25 0.54
C THR A 268 5.77 12.15 0.35
N PRO A 269 4.97 12.42 1.40
CA PRO A 269 3.51 12.40 1.33
C PRO A 269 2.93 13.30 0.24
N GLU A 270 3.56 14.44 -0.07
CA GLU A 270 3.12 15.43 -1.08
C GLU A 270 3.03 14.85 -2.50
N LEU A 271 3.59 13.67 -2.76
CA LEU A 271 3.36 12.93 -4.00
C LEU A 271 1.91 12.39 -4.13
N GLY A 272 1.11 12.51 -3.07
CA GLY A 272 -0.30 12.14 -3.00
C GLY A 272 -0.52 10.63 -2.87
N MET A 273 0.42 9.92 -2.24
CA MET A 273 0.44 8.47 -2.09
C MET A 273 0.47 8.05 -0.61
N TYR A 274 0.07 8.93 0.30
CA TYR A 274 0.03 8.61 1.73
C TYR A 274 -1.16 7.67 2.04
N ALA A 275 -1.27 7.24 3.30
CA ALA A 275 -2.41 6.44 3.74
C ALA A 275 -3.71 7.24 3.49
N TYR A 276 -4.63 6.72 2.67
CA TYR A 276 -5.84 7.46 2.31
C TYR A 276 -6.92 7.28 3.38
N ARG A 277 -7.26 8.37 4.08
CA ARG A 277 -8.24 8.38 5.17
C ARG A 277 -8.02 7.25 6.20
N PRO A 278 -6.82 7.17 6.79
CA PRO A 278 -6.54 6.17 7.83
C PRO A 278 -7.27 6.55 9.12
N HIS A 279 -7.04 5.79 10.19
CA HIS A 279 -7.51 6.18 11.52
C HIS A 279 -7.01 7.61 11.88
N PRO A 280 -7.82 8.47 12.53
CA PRO A 280 -7.45 9.86 12.86
C PRO A 280 -6.14 10.00 13.64
N ASP A 281 -5.85 9.08 14.55
CA ASP A 281 -4.59 9.05 15.33
C ASP A 281 -3.34 8.69 14.51
N SER A 282 -3.47 8.38 13.22
CA SER A 282 -2.33 7.99 12.39
C SER A 282 -1.38 9.17 12.16
N VAL A 283 -0.09 8.91 12.29
CA VAL A 283 0.96 9.92 12.13
C VAL A 283 2.01 9.46 11.12
N HIS A 284 2.78 10.41 10.60
CA HIS A 284 3.90 10.10 9.73
C HIS A 284 5.18 10.81 10.18
N PHE A 285 6.29 10.10 10.04
CA PHE A 285 7.64 10.58 10.33
C PHE A 285 8.42 10.71 9.02
N GLY A 286 9.31 11.70 8.99
CA GLY A 286 10.22 11.91 7.87
C GLY A 286 11.12 13.10 8.13
N VAL A 287 12.40 12.96 7.77
CA VAL A 287 13.38 14.02 7.98
C VAL A 287 13.03 15.25 7.13
N LYS A 288 12.82 16.39 7.79
CA LYS A 288 12.50 17.68 7.16
C LYS A 288 13.78 18.44 6.77
N GLY A 289 13.68 19.41 5.87
CA GLY A 289 14.81 20.28 5.51
C GLY A 289 15.88 19.67 4.59
N LEU A 290 15.79 18.39 4.23
CA LEU A 290 16.76 17.75 3.34
C LEU A 290 16.57 18.22 1.88
N ARG A 291 17.52 19.01 1.36
CA ARG A 291 17.51 19.52 -0.04
C ARG A 291 17.39 18.43 -1.11
N CYS A 292 17.82 17.20 -0.82
CA CYS A 292 17.70 16.11 -1.78
C CYS A 292 16.29 15.49 -1.84
N ARG A 293 15.45 15.68 -0.82
CA ARG A 293 14.18 14.97 -0.60
C ARG A 293 12.99 15.74 -1.22
N PRO A 294 12.06 15.09 -1.94
CA PRO A 294 12.14 13.71 -2.42
C PRO A 294 13.19 13.57 -3.51
N CYS A 295 14.02 12.51 -3.47
CA CYS A 295 14.98 12.26 -4.55
C CYS A 295 14.43 11.30 -5.62
N SER A 296 13.29 10.65 -5.35
CA SER A 296 12.59 9.78 -6.29
C SER A 296 11.08 9.87 -6.09
N LYS A 297 10.34 9.54 -7.14
CA LYS A 297 8.88 9.31 -7.07
C LYS A 297 8.50 7.92 -6.55
N LEU A 298 9.43 6.96 -6.58
CA LEU A 298 9.16 5.55 -6.26
C LEU A 298 10.13 4.96 -5.23
N GLY A 299 11.40 5.33 -5.31
CA GLY A 299 12.50 4.67 -4.59
C GLY A 299 13.68 4.35 -5.49
N TYR A 300 14.79 3.95 -4.88
CA TYR A 300 15.99 3.41 -5.53
C TYR A 300 16.51 2.19 -4.75
N THR A 301 17.39 1.42 -5.39
CA THR A 301 18.12 0.31 -4.73
C THR A 301 19.23 0.81 -3.81
N ARG A 302 19.76 2.01 -4.04
CA ARG A 302 20.77 2.67 -3.19
C ARG A 302 20.50 4.17 -3.12
N CYS A 303 20.91 4.81 -2.03
CA CYS A 303 20.78 6.26 -1.88
C CYS A 303 21.64 6.98 -2.93
N PRO A 304 21.06 7.83 -3.82
CA PRO A 304 21.83 8.52 -4.85
C PRO A 304 22.82 9.55 -4.27
N ARG A 305 22.60 9.97 -3.02
CA ARG A 305 23.47 10.91 -2.29
C ARG A 305 24.43 10.22 -1.33
N ARG A 306 24.39 8.87 -1.24
CA ARG A 306 25.24 8.01 -0.39
C ARG A 306 25.13 8.19 1.13
N HIS A 307 24.78 9.38 1.63
CA HIS A 307 24.68 9.66 3.06
C HIS A 307 23.47 9.02 3.75
N PHE A 308 22.40 8.69 3.01
CA PHE A 308 21.15 8.08 3.50
C PHE A 308 20.46 8.72 4.73
N LYS A 309 20.86 9.93 5.11
CA LYS A 309 20.24 10.81 6.13
C LYS A 309 18.72 10.77 6.24
N CYS A 310 17.97 10.68 5.13
CA CYS A 310 16.50 10.62 5.19
C CYS A 310 15.95 9.39 5.93
N MET A 311 16.77 8.36 6.17
CA MET A 311 16.43 7.23 7.03
C MET A 311 17.28 7.16 8.30
N VAL A 312 18.56 7.56 8.24
CA VAL A 312 19.46 7.49 9.40
C VAL A 312 19.17 8.57 10.45
N GLU A 313 18.72 9.75 10.04
CA GLU A 313 18.44 10.89 10.94
C GLU A 313 16.96 10.96 11.35
N GLN A 314 16.25 9.83 11.32
CA GLN A 314 14.85 9.78 11.74
C GLN A 314 14.72 9.98 13.26
N ASP A 315 13.63 10.59 13.68
CA ASP A 315 13.30 10.80 15.09
C ASP A 315 12.78 9.50 15.72
N LEU A 316 13.71 8.62 16.10
CA LEU A 316 13.39 7.30 16.65
C LEU A 316 12.66 7.40 18.00
N GLU A 317 13.08 8.33 18.86
CA GLU A 317 12.44 8.57 20.16
C GLU A 317 10.99 9.06 19.97
N GLY A 318 10.76 9.97 19.03
CA GLY A 318 9.41 10.40 18.66
C GLY A 318 8.55 9.26 18.13
N ILE A 319 9.11 8.36 17.32
CA ILE A 319 8.42 7.16 16.82
C ILE A 319 8.02 6.23 17.98
N ILE A 320 8.96 5.93 18.89
CA ILE A 320 8.73 5.07 20.06
C ILE A 320 7.66 5.68 20.98
N ALA A 321 7.78 6.98 21.28
CA ALA A 321 6.82 7.69 22.12
C ALA A 321 5.42 7.74 21.49
N ALA A 322 5.33 7.96 20.18
CA ALA A 322 4.06 7.90 19.47
C ALA A 322 3.44 6.50 19.52
N ALA A 323 4.25 5.46 19.29
CA ALA A 323 3.78 4.07 19.34
C ALA A 323 3.25 3.70 20.73
N GLY A 324 3.96 4.07 21.79
CA GLY A 324 3.54 3.84 23.17
C GLY A 324 2.20 4.51 23.49
N ARG A 325 1.98 5.77 23.05
CA ARG A 325 0.68 6.45 23.21
C ARG A 325 -0.43 5.77 22.41
N MET A 326 -0.16 5.44 21.15
CA MET A 326 -1.18 4.90 20.23
C MET A 326 -1.63 3.49 20.62
N TYR A 327 -0.74 2.68 21.19
CA TYR A 327 -1.03 1.31 21.65
C TYR A 327 -1.84 1.26 22.95
N ARG A 328 -1.58 2.16 23.93
CA ARG A 328 -2.30 2.14 25.23
C ARG A 328 -3.80 2.45 25.11
N VAL A 329 -4.17 3.30 24.16
CA VAL A 329 -5.57 3.76 23.96
C VAL A 329 -6.52 2.64 23.48
N THR A 330 -6.02 1.44 23.14
CA THR A 330 -6.88 0.29 22.79
C THR A 330 -7.18 -0.63 23.98
N GLY A 331 -6.69 -0.32 25.19
CA GLY A 331 -6.83 -1.16 26.38
C GLY A 331 -7.45 -0.48 27.61
N GLU A 332 -8.16 0.64 27.43
CA GLU A 332 -8.97 1.30 28.48
C GLU A 332 -10.47 1.19 28.19
#